data_AF-A0A1E2WN94-F1
#
_entry.id   AF-A0A1E2WN94-F1
#
_cell.length_a   1.000
_cell.length_b   1.000
_cell.length_c   1.000
_cell.angle_alpha   90.00
_cell.angle_beta   90.00
_cell.angle_gamma   90.00
#
_symmetry.space_group_name_H-M   'P 1'
#
loop_
_entity.id
_entity.type
_entity.pdbx_description
1 polymer ?
#
loop_
_entity_poly.entity_id
_entity_poly.type
_entity_poly.pdbx_seq_one_letter_code
_entity_poly.pdbx_strand_id
1 'polypeptide(L)' 'MNRGELSNEQWEKLKPLLPPQKPQTGKPNHDHREIYRQRNIVERAINRLKQFRRIATRYEKLAANYTAMITIASIILWL' A
#
# COMPACT_ATOMS: atom_id res chain seq x y z
N MET A 1 -18.35 -11.93 -0.35
CA MET A 1 -17.44 -10.97 -1.02
C MET A 1 -16.51 -10.41 0.05
N ASN A 2 -15.23 -10.77 0.03
CA ASN A 2 -14.25 -10.20 0.98
C ASN A 2 -14.07 -8.71 0.66
N ARG A 3 -14.08 -7.83 1.67
CA ARG A 3 -13.94 -6.36 1.49
C ARG A 3 -12.71 -5.91 0.69
N GLY A 4 -11.76 -6.80 0.42
CA GLY A 4 -10.52 -6.51 -0.31
C GLY A 4 -10.37 -7.21 -1.67
N GLU A 5 -11.36 -7.98 -2.13
CA GLU A 5 -11.30 -8.66 -3.43
C GLU A 5 -12.11 -7.88 -4.48
N LEU A 6 -11.44 -7.54 -5.59
CA LEU A 6 -12.06 -6.89 -6.74
C LEU A 6 -13.02 -7.87 -7.44
N SER A 7 -14.27 -7.43 -7.62
CA SER A 7 -15.22 -8.14 -8.49
C SER A 7 -14.66 -8.24 -9.91
N ASN A 8 -15.04 -9.28 -10.64
CA ASN A 8 -14.62 -9.47 -12.03
C ASN A 8 -14.97 -8.24 -12.90
N GLU A 9 -16.12 -7.61 -12.68
CA GLU A 9 -16.50 -6.39 -13.40
C GLU A 9 -15.60 -5.18 -13.09
N GLN A 10 -15.17 -5.05 -11.83
CA GLN A 10 -14.26 -3.99 -11.42
C GLN A 10 -12.84 -4.24 -11.97
N TRP A 11 -12.44 -5.51 -12.03
CA TRP A 11 -11.18 -5.93 -12.60
C TRP A 11 -11.08 -5.59 -14.09
N GLU A 12 -12.12 -5.88 -14.88
CA GLU A 12 -12.14 -5.55 -16.32
C GLU A 12 -12.05 -4.04 -16.58
N LYS A 13 -12.62 -3.21 -15.70
CA LYS A 13 -12.47 -1.74 -15.78
C LYS A 13 -11.04 -1.26 -15.46
N LEU A 14 -10.35 -1.94 -14.55
CA LEU A 14 -9.01 -1.56 -14.07
C LEU A 14 -7.89 -2.05 -14.98
N LYS A 15 -8.02 -3.28 -15.52
CA LYS A 15 -7.04 -3.95 -16.36
C LYS A 15 -6.40 -3.07 -17.45
N PRO A 16 -7.15 -2.25 -18.24
CA PRO A 16 -6.55 -1.42 -19.28
C PRO A 16 -5.69 -0.26 -18.77
N LEU A 17 -5.81 0.13 -17.50
CA LEU A 17 -5.02 1.22 -16.91
C LEU A 17 -3.68 0.73 -16.35
N LEU A 18 -3.51 -0.58 -16.23
CA LEU A 18 -2.31 -1.17 -15.66
C LEU A 18 -1.19 -1.21 -16.69
N PRO A 19 0.07 -1.14 -16.24
CA PRO A 19 1.20 -1.38 -17.14
C PRO A 19 1.07 -2.76 -17.80
N PRO A 20 1.67 -2.98 -18.98
CA PRO A 20 1.68 -4.31 -19.58
C PRO A 20 2.38 -5.28 -18.64
N GLN A 21 1.77 -6.45 -18.41
CA GLN A 21 2.42 -7.53 -17.66
C GLN A 21 3.68 -7.93 -18.42
N LYS A 22 4.84 -7.77 -17.79
CA LYS A 22 6.11 -8.14 -18.41
C LYS A 22 6.17 -9.66 -18.59
N PRO A 23 6.73 -10.17 -19.71
CA PRO A 23 6.99 -11.58 -19.85
C PRO A 23 7.92 -12.05 -18.71
N GLN A 24 7.67 -13.24 -18.17
CA GLN A 24 8.50 -13.82 -17.12
C GLN A 24 9.95 -13.93 -17.62
N THR A 25 10.83 -13.09 -17.07
CA THR A 25 12.26 -13.11 -17.40
C THR A 25 13.04 -13.26 -16.11
N GLY A 26 13.57 -14.46 -15.87
CA GLY A 26 14.38 -14.80 -14.69
C GLY A 26 13.59 -14.82 -13.38
N LYS A 27 13.18 -13.66 -12.87
CA LYS A 27 12.42 -13.54 -11.62
C LYS A 27 10.93 -13.86 -11.87
N PRO A 28 10.25 -14.61 -10.98
CA PRO A 28 8.81 -14.80 -11.10
C PRO A 28 8.12 -13.43 -11.09
N ASN A 29 7.36 -13.12 -12.15
CA ASN A 29 6.46 -11.98 -12.15
C ASN A 29 5.18 -12.37 -11.42
N HIS A 30 4.72 -11.50 -10.52
CA HIS A 30 3.44 -11.64 -9.87
C HIS A 30 2.33 -11.14 -10.79
N ASP A 31 1.21 -11.86 -10.81
CA ASP A 31 0.03 -11.39 -11.52
C ASP A 31 -0.45 -10.07 -10.91
N HIS A 32 -0.91 -9.16 -11.75
CA HIS A 32 -1.44 -7.88 -11.32
C HIS A 32 -2.57 -8.02 -10.33
N ARG A 33 -3.41 -9.06 -10.48
CA ARG A 33 -4.53 -9.31 -9.58
C ARG A 33 -4.06 -9.70 -8.18
N GLU A 34 -2.98 -10.47 -8.11
CA GLU A 34 -2.34 -10.86 -6.86
C GLU A 34 -1.73 -9.65 -6.14
N ILE A 35 -1.05 -8.76 -6.88
CA ILE A 35 -0.50 -7.51 -6.34
C ILE A 35 -1.64 -6.61 -5.80
N TYR A 36 -2.71 -6.45 -6.58
CA TYR A 36 -3.87 -5.64 -6.16
C TYR A 36 -4.56 -6.18 -4.91
N ARG A 37 -4.53 -7.49 -4.69
CA ARG A 37 -5.09 -8.10 -3.48
C ARG A 37 -4.34 -7.67 -2.21
N GLN A 38 -3.03 -7.46 -2.31
CA GLN A 38 -2.19 -7.01 -1.19
C GLN A 38 -2.36 -5.51 -0.89
N ARG A 39 -2.94 -4.72 -1.81
CA ARG A 39 -3.17 -3.28 -1.66
C ARG A 39 -3.91 -2.93 -0.36
N ASN A 40 -4.93 -3.72 0.00
CA ASN A 40 -5.73 -3.48 1.22
C ASN A 40 -4.87 -3.53 2.50
N ILE A 41 -3.82 -4.35 2.54
CA ILE A 41 -2.91 -4.42 3.69
C ILE A 41 -2.14 -3.10 3.82
N VAL A 42 -1.60 -2.61 2.71
CA VAL A 42 -0.86 -1.34 2.65
C VAL A 42 -1.76 -0.16 2.99
N GLU A 43 -2.97 -0.10 2.43
CA GLU A 43 -3.95 0.96 2.70
C GLU A 43 -4.33 0.99 4.18
N ARG A 44 -4.57 -0.17 4.81
CA ARG A 44 -4.86 -0.25 6.25
C ARG A 44 -3.67 0.17 7.10
N ALA A 45 -2.45 -0.20 6.73
CA ALA A 45 -1.24 0.22 7.44
C ALA A 45 -1.05 1.74 7.39
N ILE A 46 -1.20 2.35 6.20
CA ILE A 46 -1.15 3.80 6.04
C ILE A 46 -2.27 4.48 6.82
N ASN A 47 -3.48 3.92 6.83
CA ASN A 47 -4.59 4.47 7.59
C ASN A 47 -4.31 4.46 9.11
N ARG A 48 -3.67 3.39 9.62
CA ARG A 48 -3.21 3.31 11.01
C ARG A 48 -2.11 4.35 11.31
N LEU A 49 -1.14 4.53 10.42
CA LEU A 49 -0.13 5.57 10.55
C LEU A 49 -0.74 6.98 10.59
N LYS A 50 -1.83 7.21 9.87
CA LYS A 50 -2.57 8.48 9.90
C LYS A 50 -3.37 8.71 11.18
N GLN A 51 -3.55 7.73 12.05
CA GLN A 51 -4.14 7.95 13.38
C GLN A 51 -3.22 8.82 14.26
N PHE A 52 -1.91 8.76 14.04
CA PHE A 52 -0.96 9.64 14.69
C PHE A 52 -1.04 11.05 14.07
N ARG A 53 -1.68 11.98 14.79
CA ARG A 53 -1.92 13.35 14.32
C ARG A 53 -0.67 14.03 13.76
N ARG A 54 0.49 13.88 14.43
CA ARG A 54 1.78 14.44 13.98
C ARG A 54 2.21 13.95 12.60
N ILE A 55 1.99 12.66 12.31
CA ILE A 55 2.33 12.03 11.02
C ILE A 55 1.33 12.48 9.94
N ALA A 56 0.04 12.45 10.26
CA ALA A 56 -1.03 12.82 9.32
C ALA A 56 -0.93 14.26 8.82
N THR A 57 -0.55 15.17 9.72
CA THR A 57 -0.43 16.61 9.41
C THR A 57 0.98 17.01 8.99
N ARG A 58 1.95 16.07 8.97
CA ARG A 58 3.35 16.30 8.62
C ARG A 58 3.95 17.50 9.39
N TYR A 59 3.85 17.46 10.71
CA TYR A 59 4.31 18.56 11.58
C TYR A 59 5.83 18.80 11.53
N GLU A 60 6.60 17.76 11.22
CA GLU A 60 8.04 17.81 11.21
C GLU A 60 8.56 18.61 10.01
N LYS A 61 9.30 19.69 10.29
CA LYS A 61 9.90 20.55 9.24
C LYS A 61 11.04 19.86 8.50
N LEU A 62 11.83 19.05 9.22
CA LEU A 62 12.96 18.32 8.65
C LEU A 62 12.52 16.92 8.20
N ALA A 63 12.97 16.51 7.01
CA ALA A 63 12.70 15.19 6.48
C ALA A 63 13.21 14.08 7.42
N ALA A 64 14.38 14.28 8.03
CA ALA A 64 14.97 13.35 9.01
C ALA A 64 14.06 13.11 10.22
N ASN A 65 13.47 14.18 10.77
CA ASN A 65 12.55 14.06 11.90
C ASN A 65 11.25 13.36 11.49
N TYR A 66 10.72 13.67 10.31
CA TYR A 66 9.53 13.00 9.79
C TYR A 66 9.77 11.50 9.61
N THR A 67 10.92 11.11 9.08
CA THR A 67 11.29 9.69 8.95
C THR A 67 11.43 9.02 10.31
N ALA A 68 12.06 9.67 11.29
CA ALA A 68 12.17 9.12 12.65
C ALA A 68 10.79 8.90 13.29
N MET A 69 9.87 9.85 13.13
CA MET A 69 8.49 9.71 13.61
C MET A 69 7.73 8.56 12.94
N ILE A 70 7.90 8.36 11.64
CA ILE A 70 7.33 7.19 10.94
C ILE A 70 7.93 5.91 11.50
N THR A 71 9.25 5.82 11.66
CA THR A 71 9.91 4.62 12.20
C THR A 71 9.39 4.28 13.59
N ILE A 72 9.26 5.26 14.48
CA ILE A 72 8.71 5.07 15.82
C ILE A 72 7.25 4.57 15.74
N ALA A 73 6.40 5.19 14.92
CA ALA A 73 5.02 4.75 14.77
C ALA A 73 4.90 3.35 14.15
N SER A 74 5.79 2.99 13.22
CA SER A 74 5.86 1.65 12.66
C SER A 74 6.26 0.61 13.73
N ILE A 75 7.20 0.94 14.62
CA ILE A 75 7.56 0.07 15.75
C ILE A 75 6.38 -0.11 16.69
N ILE A 76 5.65 0.97 17.01
CA ILE A 76 4.46 0.91 17.88
C ILE A 76 3.33 0.09 17.24
N LEU A 77 3.16 0.16 15.92
CA LEU A 77 2.15 -0.64 15.20
C LEU A 77 2.54 -2.11 15.04
N TRP A 78 3.83 -2.43 15.19
CA TRP A 78 4.37 -3.78 15.09
C TRP A 78 4.25 -4.56 16.40
N LEU A 79 4.44 -3.88 17.53
CA LEU A 79 4.19 -4.41 18.88
C LEU A 79 2.69 -4.60 19.14
#